data_AF-A0A1R4I8P8-F1
#
_entry.id   AF-A0A1R4I8P8-F1
#
_cell.length_a   1.000
_cell.length_b   1.000
_cell.length_c   1.000
_cell.angle_alpha   90.00
_cell.angle_beta   90.00
_cell.angle_gamma   90.00
#
_symmetry.space_group_name_H-M   'P 1'
#
loop_
_entity.id
_entity.type
_entity.pdbx_description
1 polymer ?
#
loop_
_entity_poly.entity_id
_entity_poly.type
_entity_poly.pdbx_seq_one_letter_code
_entity_poly.pdbx_strand_id
1 'polypeptide(L)' 'MPKEGDVITPRQCNFCGNSLAEYRGVLETKPIMAAASDNPIDANQELFFCNYEHQADFHAGKIYDPHA' A
#
# COMPACT_ATOMS: atom_id res chain seq x y z
N MET A 1 -7.77 -17.93 -9.01
CA MET A 1 -8.45 -18.07 -7.70
C MET A 1 -7.40 -18.04 -6.59
N PRO A 2 -7.73 -17.53 -5.38
CA PRO A 2 -6.86 -17.67 -4.21
C PRO A 2 -6.71 -19.15 -3.83
N LYS A 3 -5.53 -19.52 -3.36
CA LYS A 3 -5.15 -20.84 -2.85
C LYS A 3 -5.30 -20.86 -1.33
N GLU A 4 -5.36 -22.06 -0.76
CA GLU A 4 -5.32 -22.24 0.69
C GLU A 4 -4.04 -21.60 1.25
N GLY A 5 -4.19 -20.64 2.19
CA GLY A 5 -3.10 -19.85 2.74
C GLY A 5 -2.93 -18.43 2.18
N ASP A 6 -3.64 -18.06 1.10
CA ASP A 6 -3.65 -16.68 0.62
C ASP A 6 -4.34 -15.74 1.63
N VAL A 7 -3.71 -14.61 1.91
CA VAL A 7 -4.28 -13.54 2.73
C VAL A 7 -5.37 -12.84 1.91
N ILE A 8 -6.62 -13.26 2.14
CA ILE A 8 -7.81 -12.72 1.47
C ILE A 8 -8.35 -11.46 2.13
N THR A 9 -7.73 -10.99 3.21
CA THR A 9 -8.19 -9.79 3.92
C THR A 9 -8.12 -8.59 2.97
N PRO A 10 -9.24 -7.86 2.79
CA PRO A 10 -9.25 -6.66 1.97
C PRO A 10 -8.43 -5.57 2.66
N ARG A 11 -7.52 -4.94 1.93
CA ARG A 11 -6.85 -3.69 2.31
C ARG A 11 -7.26 -2.58 1.36
N GLN A 12 -7.25 -1.35 1.85
CA GLN A 12 -7.56 -0.17 1.04
C GLN A 12 -6.30 0.34 0.35
N CYS A 13 -6.41 0.64 -0.94
CA CYS A 13 -5.32 1.25 -1.69
C CYS A 13 -5.07 2.67 -1.18
N ASN A 14 -3.83 2.98 -0.78
CA ASN A 14 -3.42 4.31 -0.34
C ASN A 14 -3.48 5.38 -1.44
N PHE A 15 -3.56 4.98 -2.72
CA PHE A 15 -3.69 5.89 -3.85
C PHE A 15 -5.15 6.15 -4.25
N CYS A 16 -5.91 5.09 -4.57
CA CYS A 16 -7.26 5.20 -5.12
C CYS A 16 -8.40 4.93 -4.14
N GLY A 17 -8.10 4.49 -2.91
CA GLY A 17 -9.10 4.16 -1.88
C GLY A 17 -9.87 2.84 -2.10
N ASN A 18 -9.72 2.19 -3.26
CA ASN A 18 -10.40 0.92 -3.52
C ASN A 18 -9.90 -0.21 -2.62
N SER A 19 -10.83 -1.08 -2.21
CA SER A 19 -10.51 -2.28 -1.43
C SER A 19 -10.10 -3.41 -2.37
N LEU A 20 -8.96 -4.03 -2.08
CA LEU A 20 -8.45 -5.18 -2.81
C LEU A 20 -7.89 -6.20 -1.81
N ALA A 21 -8.08 -7.49 -2.10
CA ALA A 21 -7.48 -8.53 -1.27
C ALA A 21 -5.94 -8.41 -1.28
N GLU A 22 -5.31 -8.57 -0.13
CA GLU A 22 -3.87 -8.31 0.05
C GLU A 22 -3.00 -9.05 -0.99
N TYR A 23 -3.29 -10.34 -1.22
CA TYR A 23 -2.57 -11.17 -2.20
C TYR A 23 -2.68 -10.71 -3.67
N ARG A 24 -3.53 -9.71 -3.96
CA ARG A 24 -3.72 -9.11 -5.30
C ARG A 24 -3.05 -7.76 -5.45
N GLY A 25 -2.66 -7.12 -4.34
CA GLY A 25 -2.04 -5.81 -4.35
C GLY A 25 -0.53 -5.85 -4.13
N VAL A 26 0.05 -4.67 -4.01
CA VAL A 26 1.45 -4.43 -3.68
C VAL A 26 1.49 -3.88 -2.25
N LEU A 27 2.13 -4.63 -1.35
CA LEU A 27 2.36 -4.20 0.02
C LEU A 27 3.78 -3.63 0.13
N GLU A 28 3.87 -2.33 0.41
CA GLU A 28 5.13 -1.66 0.73
C GLU A 28 5.29 -1.59 2.26
N THR A 29 6.26 -2.34 2.76
CA THR A 29 6.75 -2.22 4.13
C THR A 29 8.07 -1.47 4.08
N LYS A 30 8.16 -0.29 4.67
CA LYS A 30 9.44 0.41 4.78
C LYS A 30 10.23 -0.27 5.91
N PRO A 31 11.35 -0.96 5.62
CA PRO A 31 12.14 -1.58 6.67
C PRO A 31 12.67 -0.48 7.59
N ILE A 32 12.47 -0.68 8.89
CA ILE A 32 13.01 0.15 9.97
C ILE A 32 14.53 -0.03 9.99
N MET A 33 15.25 0.50 9.01
CA MET A 33 16.69 0.65 9.09
C MET A 33 17.00 2.14 9.26
N ALA A 34 17.05 2.52 10.53
CA ALA A 34 17.81 3.66 11.04
C ALA A 34 17.58 5.01 10.35
N ALA A 35 16.43 5.63 10.61
CA ALA A 35 16.39 7.08 10.77
C ALA A 35 15.85 7.35 12.17
N ALA A 36 16.66 8.03 12.98
CA ALA A 36 16.31 8.49 14.31
C ALA A 36 15.14 9.47 14.22
N SER A 37 13.92 8.94 14.21
CA SER A 37 12.71 9.72 14.30
C SER A 37 12.21 9.59 15.73
N ASP A 38 12.33 10.69 16.48
CA ASP A 38 11.88 10.87 17.87
C ASP A 38 10.34 10.90 17.97
N ASN A 39 9.65 9.98 17.28
CA ASN A 39 8.20 9.86 17.37
C ASN A 39 7.78 8.41 17.06
N PRO A 40 7.54 7.57 18.09
CA PRO A 40 7.36 6.13 17.94
C PRO A 40 5.99 5.70 17.36
N ILE A 41 5.16 6.63 16.91
CA ILE A 41 3.76 6.33 16.51
C ILE A 41 3.59 6.11 15.00
N ASP A 42 4.53 6.57 14.16
CA ASP A 42 4.32 6.63 12.70
C ASP A 42 5.35 5.82 11.85
N ALA A 43 6.29 5.13 12.50
CA ALA A 43 7.39 4.45 11.79
C ALA A 43 7.02 3.08 11.18
N ASN A 44 5.77 2.64 11.30
CA ASN A 44 5.24 1.38 10.74
C ASN A 44 4.00 1.63 9.85
N GLN A 45 4.02 2.69 9.03
CA GLN A 45 2.98 2.84 8.02
C GLN A 45 3.23 1.85 6.87
N GLU A 46 2.59 0.69 6.94
CA GLU A 46 2.44 -0.23 5.82
C GLU A 46 1.56 0.43 4.75
N LEU A 47 2.08 0.62 3.53
CA LEU A 47 1.32 1.16 2.41
C LEU A 47 0.87 0.02 1.51
N PHE A 48 -0.37 0.08 1.03
CA PHE A 48 -0.96 -0.92 0.16
C PHE A 48 -1.47 -0.30 -1.13
N PHE A 49 -1.18 -0.93 -2.26
CA PHE A 49 -1.55 -0.44 -3.59
C PHE A 49 -2.21 -1.53 -4.42
N CYS A 50 -3.14 -1.16 -5.31
CA CYS A 50 -3.77 -2.15 -6.20
C CYS A 50 -2.78 -2.77 -7.19
N ASN A 51 -1.77 -2.01 -7.62
CA ASN A 51 -0.71 -2.41 -8.55
C ASN A 51 0.52 -1.47 -8.40
N TYR A 52 1.58 -1.75 -9.16
CA TYR A 52 2.79 -0.91 -9.17
C TYR A 52 2.58 0.49 -9.77
N GLU A 53 1.60 0.68 -10.65
CA GLU A 53 1.28 2.00 -11.21
C GLU A 53 0.71 2.93 -10.13
N HIS A 54 -0.24 2.43 -9.34
CA HIS A 54 -0.82 3.17 -8.21
C HIS A 54 0.23 3.49 -7.14
N GLN A 55 1.17 2.58 -6.89
CA GLN A 55 2.32 2.85 -6.03
C GLN A 55 3.15 4.01 -6.60
N ALA A 56 3.58 3.90 -7.86
CA ALA A 56 4.41 4.92 -8.50
C ALA A 56 3.73 6.30 -8.52
N ASP A 57 2.44 6.36 -8.82
CA ASP A 57 1.67 7.59 -8.86
C ASP A 57 1.49 8.23 -7.49
N PHE A 58 1.30 7.42 -6.44
CA PHE A 58 1.29 7.89 -5.06
C PHE A 58 2.63 8.52 -4.66
N HIS A 59 3.75 7.86 -4.96
CA HIS A 59 5.08 8.42 -4.68
C HIS A 59 5.43 9.63 -5.55
N ALA A 60 4.84 9.73 -6.75
CA ALA A 60 4.96 10.91 -7.60
C ALA A 60 4.09 12.08 -7.11
N GLY A 61 3.29 11.91 -6.04
CA GLY A 61 2.41 12.94 -5.50
C GLY A 61 1.23 13.27 -6.41
N LYS A 62 0.84 12.34 -7.29
CA LYS A 62 -0.34 12.52 -8.13
C LYS A 62 -1.62 12.41 -7.30
N ILE A 63 -2.71 12.93 -7.86
CA ILE A 63 -4.06 12.67 -7.35
C ILE A 63 -4.68 11.59 -8.23
N TYR A 64 -5.27 10.58 -7.60
CA TYR A 64 -5.99 9.55 -8.33
C TYR A 64 -7.18 10.16 -9.08
N ASP A 65 -7.21 9.96 -10.39
CA ASP A 65 -8.34 10.32 -11.24
C ASP A 65 -8.94 9.03 -11.85
N PRO A 66 -10.16 8.65 -11.46
CA PRO A 66 -10.80 7.43 -11.98
C PRO A 66 -11.28 7.53 -13.44
N HIS A 67 -11.08 8.68 -14.10
CA HIS A 67 -11.59 9.00 -15.43
C HIS A 67 -10.48 9.39 -16.44
N ALA A 68 -9.21 9.36 -16.04
CA ALA A 68 -8.05 9.72 -16.86
C ALA A 68 -7.72 8.68 -17.94
#